data_AF-A0A6I7MY01-F1
#
_entry.id   AF-A0A6I7MY01-F1
#
_cell.length_a   1.000
_cell.length_b   1.000
_cell.length_c   1.000
_cell.angle_alpha   90.00
_cell.angle_beta   90.00
_cell.angle_gamma   90.00
#
_symmetry.space_group_name_H-M   'P 1'
#
loop_
_entity.id
_entity.type
_entity.pdbx_description
1 polymer ?
#
loop_
_entity_poly.entity_id
_entity_poly.type
_entity_poly.pdbx_seq_one_letter_code
_entity_poly.pdbx_strand_id
1 'polypeptide(L)' 'VTEFVNNAEKFIHYVEKMDDDFLSQSFVKEEYGSYLRNIEGQIEHSYYHLGQVVLLKKLLK' A
#
# COMPACT_ATOMS: atom_id res chain seq x y z
N VAL A 1 -13.63 10.38 -1.25
CA VAL A 1 -12.73 10.14 -2.41
C VAL A 1 -11.59 11.14 -2.44
N THR A 2 -11.84 12.45 -2.43
CA THR A 2 -10.78 13.48 -2.45
C THR A 2 -9.76 13.32 -1.31
N GLU A 3 -10.21 13.12 -0.07
CA GLU A 3 -9.30 12.89 1.06
C GLU A 3 -8.44 11.64 0.89
N PHE A 4 -9.02 10.55 0.38
CA PHE A 4 -8.29 9.31 0.10
C PHE A 4 -7.19 9.55 -0.93
N VAL A 5 -7.49 10.22 -2.04
CA VAL A 5 -6.52 10.54 -3.10
C VAL A 5 -5.41 11.44 -2.56
N ASN A 6 -5.76 12.51 -1.83
CA ASN A 6 -4.78 13.42 -1.24
C ASN A 6 -3.86 12.72 -0.24
N ASN A 7 -4.38 11.77 0.55
CA ASN A 7 -3.57 10.99 1.48
C ASN A 7 -2.65 10.00 0.75
N ALA A 8 -3.13 9.38 -0.33
CA ALA A 8 -2.31 8.52 -1.19
C ALA A 8 -1.16 9.30 -1.85
N GLU A 9 -1.42 10.50 -2.38
CA GLU A 9 -0.39 11.37 -2.95
C GLU A 9 0.68 11.75 -1.93
N LYS A 10 0.27 12.14 -0.70
CA LYS A 10 1.21 12.42 0.38
C LYS A 10 2.05 11.20 0.75
N PHE A 11 1.43 10.02 0.82
CA PHE A 11 2.13 8.77 1.10
C PHE A 11 3.18 8.47 0.03
N ILE A 12 2.81 8.55 -1.25
CA ILE A 12 3.73 8.33 -2.38
C ILE A 12 4.91 9.31 -2.29
N HIS A 13 4.66 10.58 -2.00
CA HIS A 13 5.72 11.58 -1.86
C HIS A 13 6.72 11.29 -0.72
N TYR A 14 6.29 10.64 0.36
CA TYR A 14 7.19 10.20 1.41
C TYR A 14 7.98 8.96 1.01
N VAL A 15 7.34 7.99 0.35
CA VAL A 15 7.99 6.76 -0.13
C VAL A 15 9.05 7.07 -1.19
N GLU A 16 8.78 7.98 -2.12
CA GLU A 16 9.73 8.40 -3.17
C GLU A 16 11.05 8.95 -2.63
N LYS A 17 11.05 9.46 -1.40
CA LYS A 17 12.24 10.02 -0.74
C LYS A 17 13.00 9.02 0.13
N MET A 18 12.52 7.79 0.25
CA MET A 18 13.21 6.75 1.00
C MET A 18 14.36 6.21 0.15
N ASP A 19 15.53 6.04 0.77
CA ASP A 19 16.63 5.32 0.15
C ASP A 19 16.48 3.79 0.33
N ASP A 20 17.22 3.04 -0.49
CA ASP A 20 17.15 1.57 -0.50
C ASP A 20 17.57 0.94 0.84
N ASP A 21 18.53 1.55 1.54
CA ASP A 21 18.98 1.09 2.85
C ASP A 21 17.85 1.21 3.89
N PHE A 22 17.13 2.34 3.91
CA PHE A 22 15.96 2.53 4.77
C PHE A 22 14.84 1.54 4.47
N LEU A 23 14.57 1.28 3.18
CA LEU A 23 13.56 0.31 2.75
C LEU A 23 13.82 -1.10 3.28
N SER A 24 15.10 -1.46 3.50
CA SER A 24 15.50 -2.76 4.05
C SER A 24 15.35 -2.88 5.58
N GLN A 25 15.18 -1.77 6.30
CA GLN A 25 15.10 -1.76 7.77
C GLN A 25 13.77 -2.31 8.28
N SER A 26 13.77 -2.84 9.50
CA SER A 26 12.56 -3.34 10.18
C SER A 26 11.49 -2.26 10.33
N PHE A 27 10.25 -2.58 9.96
CA PHE A 27 9.09 -1.72 10.08
C PHE A 27 8.53 -1.76 11.50
N VAL A 28 8.91 -0.79 12.35
CA VAL A 28 8.47 -0.61 13.76
C VAL A 28 8.90 -1.76 14.69
N LYS A 29 8.53 -3.00 14.37
CA LYS A 29 8.98 -4.24 15.02
C LYS A 29 9.44 -5.22 13.96
N GLU A 30 10.42 -6.03 14.30
CA GLU A 30 10.98 -7.04 13.39
C GLU A 30 9.93 -8.05 12.87
N GLU A 31 8.94 -8.40 13.70
CA GLU A 31 7.83 -9.31 13.34
C GLU A 31 6.93 -8.79 12.20
N TYR A 32 7.00 -7.49 11.87
CA TYR A 32 6.23 -6.88 10.78
C TYR A 32 6.99 -6.82 9.45
N GLY A 33 8.22 -7.34 9.41
CA GLY A 33 9.08 -7.30 8.22
C GLY A 33 9.74 -5.94 8.01
N SER A 34 10.23 -5.67 6.80
CA SER A 34 10.87 -4.40 6.46
C SER A 34 9.88 -3.31 6.05
N TYR A 35 10.32 -2.05 5.98
CA TYR A 35 9.54 -0.95 5.38
C TYR A 35 9.08 -1.31 3.96
N LEU A 36 9.96 -1.90 3.15
CA LEU A 36 9.60 -2.38 1.81
C LEU A 36 8.47 -3.41 1.87
N ARG A 37 8.59 -4.45 2.70
CA ARG A 37 7.56 -5.49 2.81
C ARG A 37 6.22 -4.91 3.25
N ASN A 38 6.23 -3.92 4.15
CA ASN A 38 5.02 -3.24 4.59
C ASN A 38 4.35 -2.47 3.44
N ILE A 39 5.12 -1.73 2.65
CA ILE A 39 4.64 -0.98 1.49
C ILE A 39 4.08 -1.93 0.41
N GLU A 40 4.78 -3.03 0.13
CA GLU A 40 4.29 -4.07 -0.78
C GLU A 40 2.95 -4.65 -0.30
N GLY A 41 2.82 -4.93 1.00
CA GLY A 41 1.58 -5.40 1.60
C GLY A 41 0.41 -4.44 1.37
N GLN A 42 0.65 -3.13 1.45
CA GLN A 42 -0.37 -2.12 1.16
C GLN A 42 -0.78 -2.09 -0.33
N ILE A 43 0.17 -2.31 -1.24
CA ILE A 43 -0.09 -2.42 -2.69
C ILE A 43 -0.91 -3.69 -2.96
N GLU A 44 -0.48 -4.83 -2.45
CA GLU A 44 -1.17 -6.12 -2.56
C GLU A 44 -2.61 -6.04 -2.03
N HIS A 45 -2.80 -5.42 -0.86
CA HIS A 45 -4.10 -5.24 -0.24
C HIS A 45 -5.03 -4.33 -1.06
N SER A 46 -4.49 -3.29 -1.69
CA SER A 46 -5.24 -2.41 -2.60
C SER A 46 -5.75 -3.20 -3.82
N TYR A 47 -4.91 -4.04 -4.43
CA TYR A 47 -5.32 -4.91 -5.53
C TYR A 47 -6.31 -5.99 -5.09
N TYR A 48 -6.15 -6.54 -3.89
CA TYR A 48 -7.07 -7.52 -3.32
C TYR A 48 -8.50 -6.95 -3.24
N HIS A 49 -8.66 -5.76 -2.68
CA HIS A 49 -9.96 -5.09 -2.59
C HIS A 49 -10.51 -4.65 -3.95
N LEU A 50 -9.65 -4.16 -4.85
CA LEU A 50 -10.08 -3.86 -6.23
C LEU A 50 -10.63 -5.11 -6.92
N GLY A 51 -9.98 -6.26 -6.74
CA GLY A 51 -10.45 -7.54 -7.25
C GLY A 51 -11.84 -7.90 -6.72
N GLN A 52 -12.07 -7.75 -5.41
CA GLN A 52 -13.38 -7.98 -4.79
C GLN A 52 -14.47 -7.06 -5.39
N VAL A 53 -14.18 -5.77 -5.56
CA VAL A 53 -15.11 -4.80 -6.17
C VAL A 53 -15.44 -5.19 -7.61
N VAL A 54 -14.43 -5.60 -8.40
CA VAL A 54 -14.63 -6.08 -9.78
C VAL A 54 -15.52 -7.33 -9.81
N LEU A 55 -15.30 -8.28 -8.90
CA LEU A 55 -16.13 -9.49 -8.82
C LEU A 55 -17.58 -9.17 -8.47
N LEU A 56 -17.82 -8.32 -7.45
CA LEU A 56 -19.16 -7.88 -7.09
C LEU A 56 -19.86 -7.17 -8.25
N LYS A 57 -19.16 -6.28 -8.95
CA LYS A 57 -19.70 -5.61 -10.14
C LYS A 57 -20.12 -6.60 -11.23
N LYS A 58 -19.34 -7.65 -11.47
CA LYS A 58 -19.67 -8.71 -12.44
C LYS A 58 -20.90 -9.53 -12.01
N LEU A 59 -21.11 -9.72 -10.70
CA LEU A 59 -22.24 -10.49 -10.17
C LEU A 59 -23.55 -9.70 -10.19
N LEU A 60 -23.49 -8.38 -10.03
CA LEU A 60 -24.68 -7.52 -9.90
C LEU A 60 -25.36 -7.12 -11.23
N LYS A 61 -24.78 -7.49 -12.39
CA LYS A 61 -25.13 -7.04 -13.76
C LYS A 61 -24.96 -5.54 -13.99
#